data_AF-A0AA42LKX9-F1
#
_entry.id   AF-A0AA42LKX9-F1
#
_cell.length_a   1.000
_cell.length_b   1.000
_cell.length_c   1.000
_cell.angle_alpha   90.00
_cell.angle_beta   90.00
_cell.angle_gamma   90.00
#
_symmetry.space_group_name_H-M   'P 1'
#
loop_
_entity.id
_entity.type
_entity.pdbx_description
1 polymer ?
#
loop_
_entity_poly.entity_id
_entity_poly.type
_entity_poly.pdbx_seq_one_letter_code
_entity_poly.pdbx_strand_id
1 'polypeptide(L)'
;MKKSILVALLASSAFISFNAFATAIPSDGVVDTDACSLLGEEVTLSLSNNVSGAYSCDEITSTIKVGACHKAGSRKAMTVNCAVVVPANGNDPAVYNDDSCTGVGPDNTFQSSNYRGYVASSRGGSTAAKDLGGACTASTADGLL
;
A
#
# COMPACT_ATOMS: atom_id res chain seq x y z
N MET A 1 14.07 -55.34 -26.81
CA MET A 1 12.82 -55.89 -26.23
C MET A 1 12.57 -55.20 -24.88
N LYS A 2 11.38 -54.57 -24.75
CA LYS A 2 10.53 -54.42 -23.53
C LYS A 2 11.11 -53.65 -22.31
N LYS A 3 10.64 -52.41 -22.05
CA LYS A 3 9.55 -52.00 -21.08
C LYS A 3 10.10 -51.85 -19.64
N SER A 4 9.90 -50.82 -18.80
CA SER A 4 8.83 -49.83 -18.53
C SER A 4 9.41 -48.71 -17.62
N ILE A 5 9.12 -47.40 -17.80
CA ILE A 5 8.07 -46.56 -17.16
C ILE A 5 8.01 -46.62 -15.61
N LEU A 6 8.24 -45.47 -14.94
CA LEU A 6 7.56 -44.93 -13.73
C LEU A 6 8.36 -43.70 -13.21
N VAL A 7 8.04 -42.47 -13.64
CA VAL A 7 7.18 -41.50 -12.93
C VAL A 7 7.68 -41.16 -11.52
N ALA A 8 8.38 -40.03 -11.39
CA ALA A 8 8.51 -39.31 -10.13
C ALA A 8 7.92 -37.91 -10.33
N LEU A 9 6.63 -37.81 -9.95
CA LEU A 9 5.87 -36.57 -9.86
C LEU A 9 6.51 -35.72 -8.75
N LEU A 10 7.38 -34.78 -9.11
CA LEU A 10 7.74 -33.68 -8.21
C LEU A 10 6.59 -32.69 -8.23
N ALA A 11 5.68 -32.88 -7.27
CA ALA A 11 4.60 -31.96 -6.95
C ALA A 11 5.18 -30.57 -6.67
N SER A 12 5.22 -29.75 -7.71
CA SER A 12 5.44 -28.32 -7.59
C SER A 12 4.18 -27.75 -6.95
N SER A 13 4.14 -27.75 -5.63
CA SER A 13 3.16 -27.00 -4.86
C SER A 13 3.38 -25.53 -5.19
N ALA A 14 2.59 -25.04 -6.13
CA ALA A 14 2.47 -23.62 -6.39
C ALA A 14 1.96 -23.00 -5.08
N PHE A 15 2.87 -22.38 -4.33
CA PHE A 15 2.50 -21.44 -3.29
C PHE A 15 1.81 -20.28 -4.01
N ILE A 16 0.47 -20.32 -4.05
CA ILE A 16 -0.34 -19.18 -4.48
C ILE A 16 -0.12 -18.12 -3.39
N SER A 17 0.83 -17.23 -3.64
CA SER A 17 1.10 -16.10 -2.77
C SER A 17 -0.02 -15.09 -2.97
N PHE A 18 -0.89 -14.97 -1.98
CA PHE A 18 -1.88 -13.90 -1.93
C PHE A 18 -1.14 -12.62 -1.54
N ASN A 19 -0.76 -11.81 -2.53
CA ASN A 19 -0.36 -10.44 -2.25
C ASN A 19 -1.58 -9.74 -1.63
N ALA A 20 -1.37 -9.05 -0.51
CA ALA A 20 -2.44 -8.29 0.13
C ALA A 20 -2.93 -7.19 -0.81
N PHE A 21 -4.14 -7.35 -1.34
CA PHE A 21 -4.78 -6.34 -2.16
C PHE A 21 -5.28 -5.19 -1.28
N ALA A 22 -5.21 -3.96 -1.80
CA ALA A 22 -5.87 -2.83 -1.19
C ALA A 22 -7.37 -3.10 -1.06
N THR A 23 -7.91 -2.85 0.12
CA THR A 23 -9.33 -2.97 0.45
C THR A 23 -9.86 -1.61 0.84
N ALA A 24 -10.97 -1.18 0.24
CA ALA A 24 -11.60 0.08 0.59
C ALA A 24 -12.03 0.08 2.07
N ILE A 25 -11.81 1.19 2.77
CA ILE A 25 -12.26 1.33 4.15
C ILE A 25 -13.80 1.34 4.15
N PRO A 26 -14.45 0.46 4.94
CA PRO A 26 -15.91 0.42 5.06
C PRO A 26 -16.52 1.76 5.48
N SER A 27 -17.80 1.97 5.18
CA SER A 27 -18.48 3.24 5.50
C SER A 27 -18.65 3.50 6.99
N ASP A 28 -18.68 2.46 7.82
CA ASP A 28 -18.64 2.56 9.29
C ASP A 28 -17.20 2.72 9.82
N GLY A 29 -16.20 2.58 8.94
CA GLY A 29 -14.79 2.68 9.25
C GLY A 29 -14.22 1.48 10.01
N VAL A 30 -15.01 0.44 10.26
CA VAL A 30 -14.59 -0.69 11.10
C VAL A 30 -13.73 -1.66 10.30
N VAL A 31 -12.57 -2.00 10.83
CA VAL A 31 -11.68 -3.06 10.33
C VAL A 31 -11.40 -4.00 11.48
N ASP A 32 -11.89 -5.23 11.40
CA ASP A 32 -11.71 -6.26 12.41
C ASP A 32 -10.52 -7.18 12.10
N THR A 33 -10.29 -8.14 12.99
CA THR A 33 -9.20 -9.12 12.87
C THR A 33 -9.40 -10.13 11.75
N ASP A 34 -10.63 -10.34 11.28
CA ASP A 34 -10.91 -11.22 10.14
C ASP A 34 -10.57 -10.49 8.82
N ALA A 35 -10.81 -9.19 8.78
CA ALA A 35 -10.49 -8.31 7.66
C ALA A 35 -9.00 -7.91 7.59
N CYS A 36 -8.30 -7.92 8.74
CA CYS A 36 -6.85 -7.79 8.83
C CYS A 36 -6.30 -8.57 10.03
N SER A 37 -5.75 -9.75 9.77
CA SER A 37 -5.22 -10.69 10.76
C SER A 37 -4.01 -10.17 11.55
N LEU A 38 -3.36 -9.10 11.10
CA LEU A 38 -2.29 -8.43 11.85
C LEU A 38 -2.82 -7.58 13.01
N LEU A 39 -4.12 -7.33 13.09
CA LEU A 39 -4.73 -6.62 14.20
C LEU A 39 -4.93 -7.55 15.39
N GLY A 40 -4.69 -7.04 16.60
CA GLY A 40 -5.00 -7.75 17.85
C GLY A 40 -6.42 -7.49 18.36
N GLU A 41 -7.10 -6.49 17.80
CA GLU A 41 -8.45 -6.07 18.15
C GLU A 41 -9.06 -5.29 16.97
N GLU A 42 -10.36 -5.06 17.02
CA GLU A 42 -11.06 -4.19 16.06
C GLU A 42 -10.53 -2.75 16.14
N VAL A 43 -10.33 -2.13 14.97
CA VAL A 43 -9.95 -0.72 14.87
C VAL A 43 -10.93 0.06 14.01
N THR A 44 -11.10 1.35 14.33
CA THR A 44 -11.96 2.26 13.56
C THR A 44 -11.12 3.28 12.80
N LEU A 45 -11.23 3.27 11.47
CA LEU A 45 -10.66 4.23 10.54
C LEU A 45 -11.76 5.18 10.05
N SER A 46 -12.05 6.22 10.82
CA SER A 46 -13.10 7.18 10.46
C SER A 46 -12.71 8.06 9.28
N LEU A 47 -13.47 7.98 8.17
CA LEU A 47 -13.32 8.86 7.02
C LEU A 47 -14.26 10.07 7.14
N SER A 48 -13.71 11.26 6.92
CA SER A 48 -14.53 12.47 6.81
C SER A 48 -15.31 12.51 5.50
N ASN A 49 -16.33 13.38 5.42
CA ASN A 49 -17.03 13.65 4.17
C ASN A 49 -16.03 13.98 3.06
N ASN A 50 -16.26 13.40 1.87
CA ASN A 50 -15.42 13.56 0.69
C ASN A 50 -13.99 13.02 0.81
N VAL A 51 -13.72 12.15 1.79
CA VAL A 51 -12.48 11.36 1.84
C VAL A 51 -12.77 9.96 1.30
N SER A 52 -11.88 9.48 0.43
CA SER A 52 -11.79 8.05 0.11
C SER A 52 -10.57 7.48 0.80
N GLY A 53 -10.66 6.26 1.30
CA GLY A 53 -9.52 5.58 1.90
C GLY A 53 -9.57 4.09 1.67
N ALA A 54 -8.39 3.48 1.75
CA ALA A 54 -8.16 2.06 1.61
C ALA A 54 -7.15 1.61 2.66
N TYR A 55 -7.13 0.33 2.96
CA TYR A 55 -6.12 -0.32 3.79
C TYR A 55 -5.61 -1.58 3.11
N SER A 56 -4.44 -2.05 3.51
CA SER A 56 -3.89 -3.35 3.10
C SER A 56 -3.19 -3.99 4.28
N CYS A 57 -3.30 -5.30 4.37
CA CYS A 57 -2.79 -6.10 5.49
C CYS A 57 -1.95 -7.24 4.92
N ASP A 58 -0.63 -7.10 4.99
CA ASP A 58 0.33 -8.06 4.43
C ASP A 58 1.05 -8.82 5.55
N GLU A 59 0.63 -10.06 5.78
CA GLU A 59 1.22 -10.93 6.80
C GLU A 59 2.67 -11.31 6.50
N ILE A 60 3.05 -11.39 5.23
CA ILE A 60 4.40 -11.81 4.81
C ILE A 60 5.42 -10.78 5.28
N THR A 61 5.10 -9.51 5.08
CA THR A 61 5.97 -8.41 5.53
C THR A 61 5.58 -7.87 6.91
N SER A 62 4.53 -8.43 7.52
CA SER A 62 3.92 -7.95 8.77
C SER A 62 3.61 -6.44 8.71
N THR A 63 3.01 -6.01 7.60
CA THR A 63 2.74 -4.60 7.30
C THR A 63 1.26 -4.32 7.22
N ILE A 64 0.82 -3.27 7.90
CA ILE A 64 -0.48 -2.64 7.69
C ILE A 64 -0.23 -1.30 7.02
N LYS A 65 -0.89 -1.05 5.89
CA LYS A 65 -0.88 0.28 5.24
C LYS A 65 -2.28 0.85 5.20
N VAL A 66 -2.37 2.16 5.36
CA VAL A 66 -3.63 2.92 5.22
C VAL A 66 -3.37 4.09 4.29
N GLY A 67 -4.17 4.19 3.24
CA GLY A 67 -4.12 5.25 2.24
C GLY A 67 -5.39 6.07 2.29
N ALA A 68 -5.29 7.39 2.19
CA ALA A 68 -6.45 8.26 2.08
C ALA A 68 -6.21 9.46 1.18
N CYS A 69 -7.27 9.95 0.53
CA CYS A 69 -7.26 11.17 -0.25
C CYS A 69 -8.59 11.92 -0.15
N HIS A 70 -8.56 13.22 -0.43
CA HIS A 70 -9.76 14.07 -0.40
C HIS A 70 -10.21 14.44 -1.82
N LYS A 71 -11.50 14.27 -2.14
CA LYS A 71 -12.09 14.56 -3.46
C LYS A 71 -11.88 16.00 -3.94
N ALA A 72 -11.84 16.94 -3.01
CA ALA A 72 -11.51 18.35 -3.26
C ALA A 72 -10.15 18.76 -2.67
N GLY A 73 -9.20 17.83 -2.57
CA GLY A 73 -7.86 18.10 -2.05
C GLY A 73 -7.14 19.25 -2.76
N SER A 74 -6.20 19.88 -2.06
CA SER A 74 -5.39 20.97 -2.62
C SER A 74 -4.60 20.51 -3.84
N ARG A 75 -4.61 21.34 -4.88
CA ARG A 75 -3.80 21.21 -6.12
C ARG A 75 -2.70 22.26 -6.21
N LYS A 76 -2.44 22.98 -5.11
CA LYS A 76 -1.35 23.95 -5.06
C LYS A 76 -0.03 23.21 -5.27
N ALA A 77 0.77 23.67 -6.23
CA ALA A 77 2.11 23.18 -6.48
C ALA A 77 2.94 23.25 -5.20
N MET A 78 3.61 22.16 -4.87
CA MET A 78 4.51 22.07 -3.73
C MET A 78 5.65 21.09 -3.99
N THR A 79 6.74 21.32 -3.29
CA THR A 79 7.82 20.36 -3.15
C THR A 79 7.45 19.35 -2.06
N VAL A 80 7.53 18.06 -2.40
CA VAL A 80 7.22 16.94 -1.50
C VAL A 80 8.51 16.18 -1.23
N ASN A 81 8.76 15.85 0.04
CA ASN A 81 9.92 15.04 0.40
C ASN A 81 9.70 13.58 -0.04
N CYS A 82 10.74 13.00 -0.61
CA CYS A 82 10.79 11.56 -0.82
C CYS A 82 10.82 10.85 0.54
N ALA A 83 9.98 9.84 0.67
CA ALA A 83 9.84 9.02 1.84
C ALA A 83 9.62 7.57 1.43
N VAL A 84 10.23 6.66 2.20
CA VAL A 84 9.98 5.23 2.07
C VAL A 84 8.59 4.94 2.61
N VAL A 85 7.75 4.27 1.82
CA VAL A 85 6.40 3.82 2.22
C VAL A 85 6.36 2.31 2.49
N VAL A 86 7.29 1.56 1.87
CA VAL A 86 7.59 0.17 2.22
C VAL A 86 9.12 0.02 2.26
N PRO A 87 9.72 -0.27 3.43
CA PRO A 87 11.16 -0.46 3.50
C PRO A 87 11.59 -1.76 2.84
N ALA A 88 12.78 -1.75 2.24
CA ALA A 88 13.39 -2.93 1.66
C ALA A 88 13.44 -4.09 2.67
N ASN A 89 13.26 -5.31 2.18
CA ASN A 89 13.22 -6.52 3.01
C ASN A 89 14.34 -7.52 2.66
N GLY A 90 15.36 -7.09 1.91
CA GLY A 90 16.47 -7.92 1.44
C GLY A 90 16.21 -8.66 0.12
N ASN A 91 14.95 -8.94 -0.20
CA ASN A 91 14.53 -9.51 -1.49
C ASN A 91 13.93 -8.46 -2.42
N ASP A 92 13.20 -7.50 -1.85
CA ASP A 92 12.52 -6.42 -2.55
C ASP A 92 13.18 -5.06 -2.24
N PRO A 93 13.30 -4.17 -3.25
CA PRO A 93 13.76 -2.81 -3.02
C PRO A 93 12.73 -2.02 -2.19
N ALA A 94 13.18 -0.91 -1.60
CA ALA A 94 12.28 0.02 -0.93
C ALA A 94 11.31 0.64 -1.94
N VAL A 95 10.04 0.77 -1.56
CA VAL A 95 9.02 1.52 -2.30
C VAL A 95 8.94 2.92 -1.72
N TYR A 96 8.96 3.91 -2.60
CA TYR A 96 8.87 5.32 -2.25
C TYR A 96 7.48 5.89 -2.56
N ASN A 97 7.20 7.07 -2.04
CA ASN A 97 5.96 7.80 -2.29
C ASN A 97 5.85 8.42 -3.70
N ASP A 98 6.90 8.35 -4.50
CA ASP A 98 6.91 8.73 -5.92
C ASP A 98 8.00 7.93 -6.65
N ASP A 99 7.76 7.57 -7.91
CA ASP A 99 8.67 6.74 -8.71
C ASP A 99 10.00 7.45 -9.05
N SER A 100 10.03 8.79 -8.98
CA SER A 100 11.26 9.57 -9.18
C SER A 100 12.19 9.57 -7.97
N CYS A 101 11.72 9.10 -6.81
CA CYS A 101 12.50 9.06 -5.59
C CYS A 101 13.55 7.94 -5.62
N THR A 102 14.81 8.30 -5.44
CA THR A 102 15.95 7.35 -5.35
C THR A 102 16.55 7.26 -3.95
N GLY A 103 16.05 8.07 -3.00
CA GLY A 103 16.49 8.12 -1.62
C GLY A 103 15.59 8.99 -0.75
N VAL A 104 15.98 9.16 0.52
CA VAL A 104 15.31 10.05 1.49
C VAL A 104 16.25 11.15 1.96
N GLY A 105 15.70 12.22 2.54
CA GLY A 105 16.47 13.35 3.05
C GLY A 105 16.13 14.67 2.37
N PRO A 106 16.73 15.80 2.80
CA PRO A 106 16.34 17.13 2.36
C PRO A 106 16.57 17.39 0.87
N ASP A 107 17.52 16.67 0.26
CA ASP A 107 17.84 16.80 -1.17
C ASP A 107 17.00 15.88 -2.06
N ASN A 108 16.26 14.94 -1.47
CA ASN A 108 15.41 13.99 -2.19
C ASN A 108 13.96 14.48 -2.15
N THR A 109 13.55 15.15 -3.21
CA THR A 109 12.21 15.73 -3.33
C THR A 109 11.67 15.59 -4.76
N PHE A 110 10.34 15.68 -4.88
CA PHE A 110 9.65 15.80 -6.17
C PHE A 110 8.62 16.94 -6.12
N GLN A 111 8.17 17.40 -7.29
CA GLN A 111 7.13 18.41 -7.38
C GLN A 111 5.76 17.75 -7.58
N SER A 112 4.79 18.15 -6.78
CA SER A 112 3.39 17.76 -6.94
C SER A 112 2.53 19.00 -7.19
N SER A 113 1.84 19.02 -8.34
CA SER A 113 0.87 20.05 -8.71
C SER A 113 -0.55 19.50 -8.90
N ASN A 114 -0.77 18.22 -8.60
CA ASN A 114 -2.08 17.59 -8.64
C ASN A 114 -2.69 17.44 -7.25
N TYR A 115 -3.81 16.72 -7.20
CA TYR A 115 -4.31 16.17 -5.94
C TYR A 115 -3.27 15.25 -5.32
N ARG A 116 -3.30 15.19 -3.99
CA ARG A 116 -2.42 14.35 -3.19
C ARG A 116 -3.22 13.41 -2.32
N GLY A 117 -2.71 12.20 -2.18
CA GLY A 117 -3.11 11.27 -1.14
C GLY A 117 -2.00 11.12 -0.13
N TYR A 118 -2.31 10.46 0.97
CA TYR A 118 -1.37 10.17 2.04
C TYR A 118 -1.42 8.69 2.34
N VAL A 119 -0.25 8.09 2.51
CA VAL A 119 -0.11 6.69 2.91
C VAL A 119 0.66 6.63 4.22
N ALA A 120 0.14 5.85 5.15
CA ALA A 120 0.78 5.47 6.39
C ALA A 120 1.12 3.98 6.34
N SER A 121 2.27 3.60 6.88
CA SER A 121 2.72 2.20 6.96
C SER A 121 3.20 1.88 8.37
N SER A 122 2.74 0.77 8.94
CA SER A 122 3.23 0.26 10.22
C SER A 122 4.69 -0.21 10.12
N ARG A 123 5.12 -0.62 8.92
CA ARG A 123 6.48 -1.07 8.68
C ARG A 123 7.39 0.13 8.40
N GLY A 124 8.24 0.46 9.37
CA GLY A 124 9.11 1.63 9.31
C GLY A 124 8.48 2.93 9.83
N GLY A 125 7.20 2.92 10.21
CA GLY A 125 6.53 4.05 10.86
C GLY A 125 6.43 5.31 9.99
N SER A 126 6.31 5.14 8.68
CA SER A 126 6.33 6.25 7.72
C SER A 126 4.93 6.78 7.41
N THR A 127 4.80 8.10 7.29
CA THR A 127 3.67 8.76 6.62
C THR A 127 4.19 9.61 5.48
N ALA A 128 3.66 9.43 4.28
CA ALA A 128 4.13 10.14 3.10
C ALA A 128 2.98 10.64 2.23
N ALA A 129 3.18 11.81 1.60
CA ALA A 129 2.27 12.30 0.57
C ALA A 129 2.65 11.70 -0.79
N LYS A 130 1.67 11.32 -1.59
CA LYS A 130 1.83 10.77 -2.94
C LYS A 130 1.00 11.60 -3.92
N ASP A 131 1.59 11.93 -5.08
CA ASP A 131 0.84 12.57 -6.17
C ASP A 131 -0.15 11.56 -6.77
N LEU A 132 -1.40 11.96 -6.98
CA LEU A 132 -2.44 11.06 -7.49
C LEU A 132 -2.57 11.09 -9.01
N GLY A 133 -1.96 12.06 -9.69
CA GLY A 133 -2.16 12.30 -11.13
C GLY A 133 -3.58 12.71 -11.55
N GLY A 134 -4.54 12.76 -10.61
CA GLY A 134 -5.95 13.01 -10.89
C GLY A 134 -6.79 13.18 -9.61
N ALA A 135 -8.09 13.39 -9.77
CA ALA A 135 -9.00 13.56 -8.64
C ALA A 135 -9.08 12.29 -7.78
N CYS A 136 -9.26 12.47 -6.47
CA CYS A 136 -9.43 11.35 -5.56
C CYS A 136 -10.74 10.59 -5.81
N THR A 137 -10.63 9.30 -6.07
CA THR A 137 -11.67 8.28 -6.18
C THR A 137 -11.36 7.11 -5.23
N ALA A 138 -12.23 6.11 -5.17
CA ALA A 138 -11.90 4.85 -4.49
C ALA A 138 -10.65 4.20 -5.12
N SER A 139 -10.60 4.11 -6.46
CA SER A 139 -9.46 3.51 -7.17
C SER A 139 -8.13 4.23 -6.95
N THR A 140 -8.13 5.55 -6.81
CA THR A 140 -6.88 6.27 -6.47
C THR A 140 -6.47 6.04 -5.02
N ALA A 141 -7.42 5.80 -4.10
CA ALA A 141 -7.10 5.46 -2.72
C ALA A 141 -6.48 4.06 -2.64
N ASP A 142 -6.96 3.11 -3.45
CA ASP A 142 -6.36 1.78 -3.59
C ASP A 142 -4.93 1.89 -4.15
N GLY A 143 -4.71 2.73 -5.17
CA GLY A 143 -3.37 2.95 -5.77
C GLY A 143 -2.35 3.66 -4.88
N LEU A 144 -2.74 4.06 -3.67
CA LEU A 144 -1.79 4.51 -2.64
C LEU A 144 -1.05 3.34 -1.99
N LEU A 145 -1.56 2.11 -2.12
CA LEU A 145 -1.11 0.93 -1.39
C LEU A 145 -0.39 -0.08 -2.28
#